data_AF-A0A453B105-F1
#
_entry.id   AF-A0A453B105-F1
#
_cell.length_a   1.000
_cell.length_b   1.000
_cell.length_c   1.000
_cell.angle_alpha   90.00
_cell.angle_beta   90.00
_cell.angle_gamma   90.00
#
_symmetry.space_group_name_H-M   'P 1'
#
loop_
_entity.id
_entity.type
_entity.pdbx_description
1 polymer ?
#
loop_
_entity_poly.entity_id
_entity_poly.type
_entity_poly.pdbx_seq_one_letter_code
_entity_poly.pdbx_strand_id
1 'polypeptide(L)'
;MALIGSDDTAAVLGELRRRKNEDDPDHFYQYEVDAAGRLKRLFWADADARASGCGRCDDVVVIDTALGTNRYGAAFVPFLGMNHHRRPVLLGCAVLADQSPDSYVWLLRAFAMSMGQERPKSVITDGGDALVHAVETVLPLSNHRICSCHLEEGVREHLGGWSDQDGFRSLMFEDGCSPVEFEERWRSLVASHRTASNQEWLCRMYVKRELWAAAFVRDKFFLGMARDEDEDAECLCQSSGLRTRFSEDMTLLALLQRADSRGKYMRAQEAELDEEADKSRVELTTEHERLEEDAARSFTPANFAIVLEEIKALDDFEIVDTLSSSCDGSGHKVYTLDLHGDLFSVLQFHDRANDDKETHSSAVFKCSCRKMERDGLPCRHILHVLQHEKASSIPKCCKLGRLLRRGDTRRERLGEMEALGRKVFDLASQDAEEFEEIKEFLQDWLQERELSS
;
A
#
# COMPACT_ATOMS: atom_id res chain seq x y z
N MET A 1 5.65 8.56 -31.69
CA MET A 1 6.08 7.24 -31.19
C MET A 1 7.59 7.21 -31.25
N ALA A 2 8.25 6.91 -30.14
CA ALA A 2 9.69 6.72 -30.06
C ALA A 2 10.13 5.59 -31.01
N LEU A 3 11.25 5.76 -31.69
CA LEU A 3 11.83 4.73 -32.56
C LEU A 3 13.03 4.10 -31.87
N ILE A 4 12.77 3.11 -31.03
CA ILE A 4 13.82 2.36 -30.35
C ILE A 4 14.61 1.54 -31.38
N GLY A 5 15.94 1.67 -31.37
CA GLY A 5 16.81 0.93 -32.29
C GLY A 5 16.67 -0.59 -32.13
N SER A 6 16.70 -1.33 -33.24
CA SER A 6 16.64 -2.80 -33.25
C SER A 6 17.80 -3.43 -32.48
N ASP A 7 18.99 -2.84 -32.55
CA ASP A 7 20.19 -3.37 -31.90
C ASP A 7 20.11 -3.22 -30.37
N ASP A 8 19.64 -2.06 -29.89
CA ASP A 8 19.37 -1.83 -28.46
C ASP A 8 18.24 -2.74 -27.95
N THR A 9 17.22 -2.98 -28.78
CA THR A 9 16.13 -3.91 -28.49
C THR A 9 16.68 -5.33 -28.33
N ALA A 10 17.52 -5.79 -29.27
CA ALA A 10 18.13 -7.11 -29.20
C ALA A 10 19.05 -7.24 -27.97
N ALA A 11 19.84 -6.22 -27.65
CA ALA A 11 20.74 -6.21 -26.51
C ALA A 11 19.99 -6.33 -25.17
N VAL A 12 18.95 -5.50 -24.95
CA VAL A 12 18.20 -5.53 -23.69
C VAL A 12 17.40 -6.83 -23.52
N LEU A 13 16.80 -7.35 -24.60
CA LEU A 13 16.06 -8.61 -24.56
C LEU A 13 16.98 -9.82 -24.40
N GLY A 14 18.19 -9.75 -24.97
CA GLY A 14 19.25 -10.74 -24.78
C GLY A 14 19.66 -10.84 -23.31
N GLU A 15 19.90 -9.69 -22.67
CA GLU A 15 20.27 -9.64 -21.25
C GLU A 15 19.14 -10.14 -20.34
N LEU A 16 17.90 -9.72 -20.57
CA LEU A 16 16.73 -10.19 -19.80
C LEU A 16 16.54 -11.72 -19.93
N ARG A 17 16.74 -12.27 -21.12
CA ARG A 17 16.67 -13.71 -21.37
C ARG A 17 17.81 -14.45 -20.67
N ARG A 18 19.03 -13.93 -20.74
CA ARG A 18 20.20 -14.50 -20.07
C ARG A 18 19.94 -14.58 -18.56
N ARG A 19 19.52 -13.48 -17.94
CA ARG A 19 19.17 -13.42 -16.51
C ARG A 19 18.15 -14.46 -16.11
N LYS A 20 17.03 -14.54 -16.84
CA LYS A 20 15.97 -15.51 -16.55
C LYS A 20 16.45 -16.96 -16.62
N ASN A 21 17.39 -17.26 -17.52
CA ASN A 21 17.86 -18.62 -17.73
C ASN A 21 19.03 -19.01 -16.82
N GLU A 22 19.87 -18.05 -16.42
CA GLU A 22 21.17 -18.31 -15.78
C GLU A 22 21.26 -17.78 -14.35
N ASP A 23 20.66 -16.62 -14.04
CA ASP A 23 20.90 -15.91 -12.78
C ASP A 23 19.70 -15.92 -11.83
N ASP A 24 18.51 -15.66 -12.36
CA ASP A 24 17.27 -15.43 -11.62
C ASP A 24 16.08 -16.08 -12.35
N PRO A 25 15.75 -17.35 -12.06
CA PRO A 25 14.64 -18.06 -12.70
C PRO A 25 13.27 -17.40 -12.48
N ASP A 26 13.11 -16.67 -11.37
CA ASP A 26 11.90 -15.96 -10.99
C ASP A 26 11.83 -14.55 -11.60
N HIS A 27 12.86 -14.14 -12.35
CA HIS A 27 12.85 -12.91 -13.13
C HIS A 27 11.64 -12.90 -14.10
N PHE A 28 10.88 -11.81 -14.05
CA PHE A 28 9.74 -11.59 -14.93
C PHE A 28 10.04 -10.47 -15.91
N TYR A 29 9.73 -10.71 -17.18
CA TYR A 29 9.68 -9.64 -18.17
C TYR A 29 8.64 -9.95 -19.23
N GLN A 30 8.05 -8.90 -19.79
CA GLN A 30 7.12 -8.97 -20.92
C GLN A 30 7.47 -7.86 -21.91
N TYR A 31 7.31 -8.12 -23.20
CA TYR A 31 7.60 -7.12 -24.23
C TYR A 31 6.71 -7.28 -25.47
N GLU A 32 6.62 -6.21 -26.26
CA GLU A 32 6.05 -6.21 -27.60
C GLU A 32 6.97 -5.41 -28.55
N VAL A 33 7.16 -5.93 -29.75
CA VAL A 33 7.89 -5.27 -30.84
C VAL A 33 6.96 -4.95 -32.01
N ASP A 34 7.31 -3.94 -32.80
CA ASP A 34 6.61 -3.64 -34.04
C ASP A 34 7.04 -4.58 -35.19
N ALA A 35 6.44 -4.39 -36.38
CA ALA A 35 6.74 -5.19 -37.57
C ALA A 35 8.20 -5.08 -38.05
N ALA A 36 8.92 -4.03 -37.65
CA ALA A 36 10.34 -3.83 -37.94
C ALA A 36 11.26 -4.38 -36.83
N GLY A 37 10.70 -5.06 -35.81
CA GLY A 37 11.46 -5.62 -34.69
C GLY A 37 11.89 -4.58 -33.65
N ARG A 38 11.36 -3.36 -33.69
CA ARG A 38 11.67 -2.30 -32.73
C ARG A 38 10.78 -2.43 -31.50
N LEU A 39 11.36 -2.21 -30.32
CA LEU A 39 10.60 -2.29 -29.08
C LEU A 39 9.49 -1.24 -29.02
N LYS A 40 8.27 -1.67 -28.74
CA LYS A 40 7.12 -0.79 -28.44
C LYS A 40 6.92 -0.62 -26.95
N ARG A 41 7.01 -1.71 -26.20
CA ARG A 41 6.74 -1.74 -24.77
C ARG A 41 7.49 -2.89 -24.12
N LEU A 42 8.06 -2.63 -22.96
CA LEU A 42 8.82 -3.58 -22.14
C LEU A 42 8.47 -3.33 -20.68
N PHE A 43 8.28 -4.40 -19.93
CA PHE A 43 8.17 -4.40 -18.48
C PHE A 43 9.10 -5.48 -17.92
N TRP A 44 9.75 -5.23 -16.79
CA TRP A 44 10.54 -6.22 -16.06
C TRP A 44 10.50 -6.02 -14.54
N ALA A 45 10.65 -7.12 -13.81
CA ALA A 45 10.78 -7.18 -12.36
C ALA A 45 11.70 -8.35 -11.98
N ASP A 46 12.66 -8.10 -11.08
CA ASP A 46 13.51 -9.16 -10.51
C ASP A 46 12.76 -9.96 -9.44
N ALA A 47 13.28 -11.14 -9.05
CA ALA A 47 12.65 -11.99 -8.05
C ALA A 47 12.42 -11.27 -6.71
N ASP A 48 13.36 -10.41 -6.30
CA ASP A 48 13.24 -9.66 -5.05
C ASP A 48 12.09 -8.64 -5.09
N ALA A 49 11.93 -7.93 -6.20
CA ALA A 49 10.82 -7.00 -6.43
C ALA A 49 9.48 -7.74 -6.43
N ARG A 50 9.45 -8.93 -7.05
CA ARG A 50 8.26 -9.80 -7.05
C ARG A 50 7.96 -10.36 -5.67
N ALA A 51 8.95 -10.79 -4.90
CA ALA A 51 8.78 -11.26 -3.53
C ALA A 51 8.40 -10.12 -2.56
N SER A 52 8.83 -8.89 -2.86
CA SER A 52 8.42 -7.71 -2.11
C SER A 52 6.95 -7.36 -2.35
N GLY A 53 6.43 -7.63 -3.55
CA GLY A 53 5.01 -7.40 -3.90
C GLY A 53 4.06 -8.59 -3.69
N CYS A 54 4.52 -9.83 -3.89
CA CYS A 54 3.72 -11.06 -3.86
C CYS A 54 3.71 -11.64 -2.43
N GLY A 55 2.53 -11.81 -1.83
CA GLY A 55 2.39 -12.27 -0.43
C GLY A 55 2.51 -11.17 0.63
N ARG A 56 2.65 -9.92 0.20
CA ARG A 56 2.52 -8.69 1.01
C ARG A 56 1.46 -7.76 0.42
N CYS A 57 0.53 -8.28 -0.40
CA CYS A 57 -0.48 -7.52 -1.16
C CYS A 57 -1.58 -6.86 -0.31
N ASP A 58 -1.13 -6.08 0.65
CA ASP A 58 -1.85 -5.07 1.40
C ASP A 58 -1.39 -3.66 0.99
N ASP A 59 -0.69 -3.51 -0.15
CA ASP A 59 0.17 -2.36 -0.39
C ASP A 59 -0.40 -1.32 -1.35
N VAL A 60 0.20 -0.12 -1.23
CA VAL A 60 0.01 1.00 -2.13
C VAL A 60 1.13 0.98 -3.16
N VAL A 61 0.77 1.12 -4.44
CA VAL A 61 1.74 1.18 -5.56
C VAL A 61 1.72 2.58 -6.15
N VAL A 62 2.88 3.20 -6.29
CA VAL A 62 3.09 4.50 -6.94
C VAL A 62 3.63 4.28 -8.35
N ILE A 63 2.97 4.86 -9.34
CA ILE A 63 3.35 4.80 -10.76
C ILE A 63 3.54 6.23 -11.25
N ASP A 64 4.76 6.56 -11.61
CA ASP A 64 5.12 7.90 -12.09
C ASP A 64 5.67 7.81 -13.50
N THR A 65 5.07 8.57 -14.42
CA THR A 65 5.47 8.61 -15.83
C THR A 65 6.28 9.86 -16.17
N ALA A 66 6.47 10.78 -15.21
CA ALA A 66 7.22 12.03 -15.37
C ALA A 66 8.75 11.88 -15.26
N LEU A 67 9.25 10.65 -15.17
CA LEU A 67 10.66 10.34 -14.90
C LEU A 67 11.61 10.49 -16.10
N GLY A 68 11.12 11.06 -17.19
CA GLY A 68 11.90 11.43 -18.37
C GLY A 68 11.90 10.37 -19.47
N THR A 69 12.49 10.75 -20.60
CA THR A 69 12.60 9.89 -21.78
C THR A 69 14.03 9.50 -22.03
N ASN A 70 14.27 8.26 -22.49
CA ASN A 70 15.60 7.86 -22.98
C ASN A 70 15.94 8.54 -24.32
N ARG A 71 17.08 8.18 -24.92
CA ARG A 71 17.55 8.70 -26.23
C ARG A 71 16.58 8.56 -27.40
N TYR A 72 15.56 7.74 -27.24
CA TYR A 72 14.55 7.47 -28.25
C TYR A 72 13.27 8.28 -28.04
N GLY A 73 13.14 9.01 -26.94
CA GLY A 73 11.88 9.63 -26.52
C GLY A 73 10.92 8.65 -25.84
N ALA A 74 11.38 7.45 -25.46
CA ALA A 74 10.52 6.45 -24.81
C ALA A 74 10.42 6.74 -23.30
N ALA A 75 9.19 6.65 -22.76
CA ALA A 75 8.91 6.91 -21.35
C ALA A 75 9.44 5.78 -20.49
N PHE A 76 10.15 6.13 -19.41
CA PHE A 76 10.52 5.21 -18.35
C PHE A 76 9.50 5.29 -17.21
N VAL A 77 8.96 4.14 -16.79
CA VAL A 77 7.89 4.07 -15.79
C VAL A 77 8.27 3.05 -14.71
N PRO A 78 8.80 3.47 -13.55
CA PRO A 78 8.98 2.58 -12.42
C PRO A 78 7.66 2.39 -11.67
N PHE A 79 7.57 1.22 -11.06
CA PHE A 79 6.55 0.86 -10.08
C PHE A 79 7.22 0.89 -8.72
N LEU A 80 6.78 1.79 -7.85
CA LEU A 80 7.33 1.95 -6.51
C LEU A 80 6.31 1.49 -5.47
N GLY A 81 6.80 0.86 -4.40
CA GLY A 81 6.06 0.59 -3.18
C GLY A 81 6.73 1.29 -1.99
N MET A 82 6.17 1.07 -0.81
CA MET A 82 6.72 1.59 0.44
C MET A 82 6.93 0.45 1.44
N ASN A 83 8.16 0.25 1.89
CA ASN A 83 8.45 -0.77 2.91
C ASN A 83 7.99 -0.36 4.31
N HIS A 84 8.16 -1.26 5.27
CA HIS A 84 7.77 -1.08 6.68
C HIS A 84 8.58 -0.01 7.41
N HIS A 85 9.65 0.53 6.82
CA HIS A 85 10.39 1.71 7.30
C HIS A 85 9.96 3.01 6.62
N ARG A 86 8.86 2.99 5.85
CA ARG A 86 8.37 4.13 5.05
C ARG A 86 9.36 4.62 4.00
N ARG A 87 10.16 3.72 3.43
CA ARG A 87 11.12 4.02 2.36
C ARG A 87 10.66 3.44 1.02
N PRO A 88 11.00 4.07 -0.11
CA PRO A 88 10.63 3.59 -1.43
C PRO A 88 11.31 2.24 -1.72
N VAL A 89 10.55 1.33 -2.33
CA VAL A 89 11.03 0.06 -2.87
C VAL A 89 10.67 -0.03 -4.35
N LEU A 90 11.59 -0.52 -5.17
CA LEU A 90 11.34 -0.76 -6.58
C LEU A 90 10.65 -2.11 -6.79
N LEU A 91 9.43 -2.08 -7.33
CA LEU A 91 8.59 -3.26 -7.60
C LEU A 91 8.66 -3.73 -9.05
N GLY A 92 9.21 -2.91 -9.93
CA GLY A 92 9.35 -3.20 -11.35
C GLY A 92 9.56 -1.93 -12.15
N CYS A 93 9.88 -2.09 -13.42
CA CYS A 93 10.15 -0.99 -14.33
C CYS A 93 9.57 -1.28 -15.71
N ALA A 94 9.31 -0.20 -16.45
CA ALA A 94 8.85 -0.29 -17.82
C ALA A 94 9.49 0.75 -18.73
N VAL A 95 9.50 0.44 -20.01
CA VAL A 95 9.79 1.37 -21.10
C VAL A 95 8.65 1.32 -22.10
N LEU A 96 8.06 2.48 -22.40
CA LEU A 96 6.96 2.62 -23.35
C LEU A 96 7.36 3.57 -24.50
N ALA A 97 7.20 3.13 -25.75
CA ALA A 97 7.47 3.95 -26.93
C ALA A 97 6.40 5.02 -27.20
N ASP A 98 5.21 4.86 -26.61
CA ASP A 98 4.12 5.82 -26.60
C ASP A 98 3.36 5.75 -25.26
N GLN A 99 2.72 6.85 -24.89
CA GLN A 99 1.93 7.00 -23.66
C GLN A 99 0.43 6.88 -23.96
N SER A 100 0.04 6.00 -24.89
CA SER A 100 -1.37 5.78 -25.23
C SER A 100 -2.10 4.98 -24.13
N PRO A 101 -3.44 5.08 -24.06
CA PRO A 101 -4.24 4.25 -23.15
C PRO A 101 -3.96 2.75 -23.31
N ASP A 102 -3.83 2.25 -24.54
CA ASP A 102 -3.53 0.85 -24.83
C ASP A 102 -2.16 0.41 -24.29
N SER A 103 -1.17 1.30 -24.33
CA SER A 103 0.17 1.06 -23.79
C SER A 103 0.13 0.94 -22.27
N TYR A 104 -0.62 1.80 -21.58
CA TYR A 104 -0.78 1.69 -20.12
C TYR A 104 -1.65 0.50 -19.69
N VAL A 105 -2.70 0.14 -20.44
CA VAL A 105 -3.50 -1.07 -20.16
C VAL A 105 -2.62 -2.32 -20.27
N TRP A 106 -1.79 -2.41 -21.31
CA TRP A 106 -0.82 -3.50 -21.42
C TRP A 106 0.17 -3.50 -20.25
N LEU A 107 0.68 -2.33 -19.88
CA LEU A 107 1.65 -2.20 -18.81
C LEU A 107 1.10 -2.66 -17.46
N LEU A 108 -0.10 -2.21 -17.08
CA LEU A 108 -0.73 -2.62 -15.82
C LEU A 108 -1.05 -4.12 -15.80
N ARG A 109 -1.41 -4.72 -16.95
CA ARG A 109 -1.58 -6.17 -17.07
C ARG A 109 -0.25 -6.91 -16.88
N ALA A 110 0.84 -6.39 -17.44
CA ALA A 110 2.18 -6.95 -17.26
C ALA A 110 2.60 -6.93 -15.78
N PHE A 111 2.37 -5.81 -15.10
CA PHE A 111 2.61 -5.67 -13.66
C PHE A 111 1.74 -6.63 -12.83
N ALA A 112 0.44 -6.73 -13.11
CA ALA A 112 -0.44 -7.68 -12.44
C ALA A 112 0.04 -9.13 -12.63
N MET A 113 0.51 -9.49 -13.83
CA MET A 113 1.13 -10.80 -14.09
C MET A 113 2.40 -11.05 -13.29
N SER A 114 3.28 -10.05 -13.15
CA SER A 114 4.49 -10.24 -12.33
C SER A 114 4.16 -10.45 -10.85
N MET A 115 3.06 -9.87 -10.38
CA MET A 115 2.57 -9.97 -9.00
C MET A 115 1.60 -11.14 -8.77
N GLY A 116 1.58 -12.16 -9.65
CA GLY A 116 0.75 -13.35 -9.43
C GLY A 116 -0.76 -13.11 -9.59
N GLN A 117 -1.15 -12.09 -10.35
CA GLN A 117 -2.55 -11.61 -10.50
C GLN A 117 -3.16 -11.01 -9.22
N GLU A 118 -2.36 -10.78 -8.18
CA GLU A 118 -2.82 -10.00 -7.04
C GLU A 118 -2.87 -8.52 -7.41
N ARG A 119 -3.93 -7.84 -6.99
CA ARG A 119 -4.10 -6.40 -7.20
C ARG A 119 -3.64 -5.63 -5.97
N PRO A 120 -2.99 -4.46 -6.12
CA PRO A 120 -2.72 -3.61 -4.98
C PRO A 120 -4.03 -3.08 -4.37
N LYS A 121 -4.04 -2.81 -3.06
CA LYS A 121 -5.20 -2.16 -2.42
C LYS A 121 -5.41 -0.76 -2.98
N SER A 122 -4.30 -0.08 -3.30
CA SER A 122 -4.33 1.30 -3.76
C SER A 122 -3.23 1.61 -4.76
N VAL A 123 -3.52 2.53 -5.66
CA VAL A 123 -2.62 3.01 -6.71
C VAL A 123 -2.55 4.52 -6.63
N ILE A 124 -1.34 5.07 -6.69
CA ILE A 124 -1.07 6.50 -6.78
C ILE A 124 -0.39 6.78 -8.11
N THR A 125 -0.88 7.76 -8.86
CA THR A 125 -0.35 8.10 -10.20
C THR A 125 -0.11 9.59 -10.36
N ASP A 126 0.61 10.02 -11.39
CA ASP A 126 0.69 11.44 -11.80
C ASP A 126 -0.66 12.04 -12.29
N GLY A 127 -1.66 11.19 -12.52
CA GLY A 127 -3.00 11.62 -12.92
C GLY A 127 -3.16 11.88 -14.42
N GLY A 128 -2.23 11.45 -15.28
CA GLY A 128 -2.39 11.51 -16.73
C GLY A 128 -3.63 10.75 -17.22
N ASP A 129 -4.40 11.31 -18.16
CA ASP A 129 -5.71 10.76 -18.59
C ASP A 129 -5.61 9.31 -19.07
N ALA A 130 -4.56 8.98 -19.83
CA ALA A 130 -4.34 7.64 -20.35
C ALA A 130 -4.03 6.60 -19.24
N LEU A 131 -3.28 7.00 -18.21
CA LEU A 131 -2.95 6.15 -17.08
C LEU A 131 -4.16 5.99 -16.14
N VAL A 132 -4.92 7.07 -15.90
CA VAL A 132 -6.18 7.02 -15.14
C VAL A 132 -7.14 6.01 -15.77
N HIS A 133 -7.37 6.13 -17.08
CA HIS A 133 -8.20 5.18 -17.82
C HIS A 133 -7.70 3.73 -17.72
N ALA A 134 -6.39 3.53 -17.79
CA ALA A 134 -5.81 2.19 -17.66
C ALA A 134 -6.00 1.59 -16.26
N VAL A 135 -5.86 2.40 -15.20
CA VAL A 135 -6.11 1.98 -13.82
C VAL A 135 -7.57 1.58 -13.64
N GLU A 136 -8.52 2.40 -14.12
CA GLU A 136 -9.95 2.07 -14.10
C GLU A 136 -10.26 0.76 -14.86
N THR A 137 -9.55 0.51 -15.95
CA THR A 137 -9.76 -0.68 -16.79
C THR A 137 -9.17 -1.95 -16.20
N VAL A 138 -7.96 -1.89 -15.62
CA VAL A 138 -7.20 -3.08 -15.20
C VAL A 138 -7.32 -3.33 -13.69
N LEU A 139 -7.45 -2.27 -12.89
CA LEU A 139 -7.49 -2.30 -11.42
C LEU A 139 -8.75 -1.60 -10.87
N PRO A 140 -9.97 -1.93 -11.34
CA PRO A 140 -11.20 -1.18 -11.01
C PRO A 140 -11.59 -1.20 -9.52
N LEU A 141 -11.04 -2.13 -8.75
CA LEU A 141 -11.34 -2.31 -7.33
C LEU A 141 -10.22 -1.81 -6.41
N SER A 142 -9.13 -1.29 -6.98
CA SER A 142 -8.10 -0.61 -6.22
C SER A 142 -8.50 0.84 -5.97
N ASN A 143 -8.19 1.38 -4.80
CA ASN A 143 -8.33 2.83 -4.59
C ASN A 143 -7.36 3.54 -5.51
N HIS A 144 -7.78 4.62 -6.17
CA HIS A 144 -6.92 5.40 -7.04
C HIS A 144 -6.82 6.84 -6.55
N ARG A 145 -5.60 7.36 -6.47
CA ARG A 145 -5.32 8.76 -6.14
C ARG A 145 -4.26 9.38 -7.06
N ILE A 146 -4.37 10.68 -7.28
CA ILE A 146 -3.31 11.48 -7.90
C ILE A 146 -2.29 11.85 -6.82
N CYS A 147 -1.01 11.66 -7.12
CA CYS A 147 0.12 11.99 -6.26
C CYS A 147 0.09 13.48 -5.88
N SER A 148 0.24 13.81 -4.58
CA SER A 148 0.20 15.21 -4.13
C SER A 148 1.30 16.04 -4.76
N CYS A 149 2.48 15.49 -4.98
CA CYS A 149 3.58 16.25 -5.60
C CYS A 149 3.25 16.69 -7.03
N HIS A 150 2.53 15.85 -7.80
CA HIS A 150 2.06 16.21 -9.13
C HIS A 150 0.90 17.21 -9.07
N LEU A 151 0.03 17.11 -8.06
CA LEU A 151 -1.01 18.11 -7.81
C LEU A 151 -0.39 19.46 -7.48
N GLU A 152 0.61 19.49 -6.60
CA GLU A 152 1.37 20.66 -6.20
C GLU A 152 2.12 21.32 -7.36
N GLU A 153 2.80 20.52 -8.19
CA GLU A 153 3.40 20.99 -9.44
C GLU A 153 2.33 21.66 -10.32
N GLY A 154 1.18 21.02 -10.51
CA GLY A 154 0.05 21.58 -11.26
C GLY A 154 -0.51 22.87 -10.66
N VAL A 155 -0.67 22.93 -9.34
CA VAL A 155 -1.13 24.10 -8.58
C VAL A 155 -0.17 25.28 -8.78
N ARG A 156 1.14 25.07 -8.62
CA ARG A 156 2.17 26.09 -8.85
C ARG A 156 2.15 26.62 -10.28
N GLU A 157 1.97 25.74 -11.26
CA GLU A 157 1.96 26.11 -12.68
C GLU A 157 0.71 26.89 -13.10
N HIS A 158 -0.47 26.55 -12.56
CA HIS A 158 -1.75 27.04 -13.06
C HIS A 158 -2.44 28.08 -12.16
N LEU A 159 -2.09 28.16 -10.87
CA LEU A 159 -2.73 29.04 -9.87
C LEU A 159 -1.78 30.11 -9.28
N GLY A 160 -0.77 30.57 -10.02
CA GLY A 160 0.31 31.42 -9.49
C GLY A 160 -0.10 32.53 -8.51
N GLY A 161 0.37 32.43 -7.25
CA GLY A 161 0.13 33.36 -6.12
C GLY A 161 0.10 32.59 -4.78
N TRP A 162 0.58 33.17 -3.66
CA TRP A 162 0.57 32.46 -2.36
C TRP A 162 -0.85 32.24 -1.81
N SER A 163 -1.77 33.20 -1.98
CA SER A 163 -3.16 33.08 -1.50
C SER A 163 -4.00 32.02 -2.22
N ASP A 164 -3.72 31.81 -3.50
CA ASP A 164 -4.52 30.97 -4.39
C ASP A 164 -4.15 29.48 -4.21
N GLN A 165 -2.94 29.22 -3.71
CA GLN A 165 -2.45 27.89 -3.36
C GLN A 165 -3.09 27.38 -2.07
N ASP A 166 -3.29 28.24 -1.08
CA ASP A 166 -3.89 27.86 0.21
C ASP A 166 -5.34 27.37 0.03
N GLY A 167 -6.11 28.05 -0.82
CA GLY A 167 -7.47 27.64 -1.16
C GLY A 167 -7.53 26.24 -1.78
N PHE A 168 -6.63 25.92 -2.72
CA PHE A 168 -6.59 24.60 -3.34
C PHE A 168 -6.01 23.54 -2.40
N ARG A 169 -4.94 23.86 -1.66
CA ARG A 169 -4.33 22.99 -0.64
C ARG A 169 -5.35 22.56 0.42
N SER A 170 -6.22 23.48 0.87
CA SER A 170 -7.30 23.12 1.79
C SER A 170 -8.22 22.03 1.23
N LEU A 171 -8.49 22.01 -0.08
CA LEU A 171 -9.29 20.95 -0.71
C LEU A 171 -8.52 19.63 -0.86
N MET A 172 -7.20 19.68 -0.91
CA MET A 172 -6.32 18.51 -1.00
C MET A 172 -6.16 17.80 0.34
N PHE A 173 -6.05 18.57 1.44
CA PHE A 173 -5.54 18.05 2.70
C PHE A 173 -6.43 18.29 3.93
N GLU A 174 -7.40 19.21 3.88
CA GLU A 174 -8.23 19.51 5.06
C GLU A 174 -9.13 18.32 5.41
N ASP A 175 -8.74 17.62 6.47
CA ASP A 175 -9.48 16.51 7.05
C ASP A 175 -10.80 17.04 7.66
N GLY A 176 -11.94 16.57 7.13
CA GLY A 176 -13.27 16.92 7.66
C GLY A 176 -14.23 17.46 6.61
N CYS A 177 -13.71 17.96 5.48
CA CYS A 177 -14.52 18.47 4.39
C CYS A 177 -15.44 17.36 3.80
N SER A 178 -16.75 17.57 3.91
CA SER A 178 -17.75 16.71 3.28
C SER A 178 -17.80 16.96 1.76
N PRO A 179 -18.31 16.01 0.96
CA PRO A 179 -18.52 16.24 -0.47
C PRO A 179 -19.36 17.50 -0.77
N VAL A 180 -20.31 17.85 0.11
CA VAL A 180 -21.15 19.06 -0.06
C VAL A 180 -20.32 20.34 0.17
N GLU A 181 -19.54 20.39 1.26
CA GLU A 181 -18.64 21.51 1.55
C GLU A 181 -17.56 21.65 0.48
N PHE A 182 -17.07 20.53 -0.08
CA PHE A 182 -16.16 20.55 -1.21
C PHE A 182 -16.78 21.30 -2.40
N GLU A 183 -18.03 20.98 -2.78
CA GLU A 183 -18.68 21.65 -3.92
C GLU A 183 -18.87 23.15 -3.66
N GLU A 184 -19.10 23.57 -2.41
CA GLU A 184 -19.18 24.98 -2.02
C GLU A 184 -17.82 25.69 -2.12
N ARG A 185 -16.79 25.12 -1.50
CA ARG A 185 -15.44 25.67 -1.50
C ARG A 185 -14.83 25.68 -2.90
N TRP A 186 -15.04 24.62 -3.67
CA TRP A 186 -14.61 24.54 -5.08
C TRP A 186 -15.25 25.65 -5.92
N ARG A 187 -16.58 25.86 -5.79
CA ARG A 187 -17.26 26.97 -6.48
C ARG A 187 -16.69 28.33 -6.09
N SER A 188 -16.41 28.55 -4.82
CA SER A 188 -15.79 29.79 -4.32
C SER A 188 -14.39 30.01 -4.90
N LEU A 189 -13.57 28.96 -4.91
CA LEU A 189 -12.22 28.97 -5.47
C LEU A 189 -12.24 29.30 -6.97
N VAL A 190 -13.09 28.62 -7.74
CA VAL A 190 -13.22 28.86 -9.18
C VAL A 190 -13.78 30.25 -9.46
N ALA A 191 -14.76 30.74 -8.70
CA ALA A 191 -15.33 32.07 -8.89
C ALA A 191 -14.29 33.18 -8.66
N SER A 192 -13.38 32.98 -7.70
CA SER A 192 -12.39 33.98 -7.31
C SER A 192 -11.13 33.94 -8.18
N HIS A 193 -10.72 32.76 -8.67
CA HIS A 193 -9.37 32.57 -9.24
C HIS A 193 -9.36 32.03 -10.68
N ARG A 194 -10.53 31.79 -11.30
CA ARG A 194 -10.57 31.34 -12.70
C ARG A 194 -10.10 32.44 -13.64
N THR A 195 -9.15 32.08 -14.47
CA THR A 195 -8.62 32.88 -15.57
C THR A 195 -8.77 32.12 -16.89
N ALA A 196 -8.57 32.80 -18.01
CA ALA A 196 -8.58 32.15 -19.32
C ALA A 196 -7.48 31.08 -19.45
N SER A 197 -6.33 31.25 -18.76
CA SER A 197 -5.19 30.35 -18.84
C SER A 197 -5.31 29.10 -17.97
N ASN A 198 -6.05 29.15 -16.85
CA ASN A 198 -6.18 28.01 -15.92
C ASN A 198 -7.52 27.26 -16.02
N GLN A 199 -8.47 27.77 -16.80
CA GLN A 199 -9.82 27.21 -16.89
C GLN A 199 -9.84 25.72 -17.27
N GLU A 200 -9.06 25.32 -18.28
CA GLU A 200 -9.03 23.93 -18.75
C GLU A 200 -8.48 23.00 -17.66
N TRP A 201 -7.41 23.43 -16.99
CA TRP A 201 -6.83 22.70 -15.86
C TRP A 201 -7.82 22.57 -14.71
N LEU A 202 -8.50 23.65 -14.30
CA LEU A 202 -9.54 23.63 -13.27
C LEU A 202 -10.68 22.66 -13.63
N CYS A 203 -11.15 22.68 -14.88
CA CYS A 203 -12.17 21.73 -15.35
C CYS A 203 -11.69 20.28 -15.23
N ARG A 204 -10.45 19.99 -15.64
CA ARG A 204 -9.86 18.65 -15.52
C ARG A 204 -9.72 18.20 -14.06
N MET A 205 -9.31 19.11 -13.17
CA MET A 205 -9.22 18.83 -11.73
C MET A 205 -10.59 18.54 -11.13
N TYR A 206 -11.63 19.28 -11.50
CA TYR A 206 -12.98 19.02 -11.02
C TYR A 206 -13.52 17.64 -11.46
N VAL A 207 -13.30 17.27 -12.72
CA VAL A 207 -13.68 15.95 -13.24
C VAL A 207 -13.01 14.83 -12.44
N LYS A 208 -11.75 15.04 -12.03
CA LYS A 208 -10.95 14.08 -11.25
C LYS A 208 -11.04 14.25 -9.74
N ARG A 209 -11.97 15.05 -9.20
CA ARG A 209 -12.04 15.36 -7.74
C ARG A 209 -12.03 14.13 -6.84
N GLU A 210 -12.64 13.04 -7.28
CA GLU A 210 -12.68 11.76 -6.54
C GLU A 210 -11.32 11.06 -6.40
N LEU A 211 -10.33 11.49 -7.19
CA LEU A 211 -8.96 10.98 -7.20
C LEU A 211 -7.99 11.86 -6.41
N TRP A 212 -8.38 13.04 -5.91
CA TRP A 212 -7.40 13.91 -5.24
C TRP A 212 -7.93 14.69 -4.04
N ALA A 213 -9.20 15.10 -4.05
CA ALA A 213 -9.72 15.95 -2.99
C ALA A 213 -9.97 15.12 -1.72
N ALA A 214 -9.55 15.67 -0.57
CA ALA A 214 -9.65 15.03 0.75
C ALA A 214 -11.04 14.45 0.99
N ALA A 215 -12.09 15.21 0.64
CA ALA A 215 -13.49 14.83 0.78
C ALA A 215 -13.88 13.47 0.17
N PHE A 216 -13.15 13.00 -0.85
CA PHE A 216 -13.44 11.75 -1.56
C PHE A 216 -12.39 10.65 -1.37
N VAL A 217 -11.16 11.02 -1.00
CA VAL A 217 -10.06 10.06 -0.81
C VAL A 217 -9.78 9.74 0.65
N ARG A 218 -10.29 10.55 1.60
CA ARG A 218 -9.97 10.42 3.03
C ARG A 218 -10.13 9.02 3.56
N ASP A 219 -11.24 8.35 3.27
CA ASP A 219 -11.54 7.05 3.89
C ASP A 219 -10.86 5.85 3.19
N LYS A 220 -10.02 6.13 2.19
CA LYS A 220 -9.32 5.11 1.40
C LYS A 220 -7.94 4.83 2.00
N PHE A 221 -7.48 3.60 1.83
CA PHE A 221 -6.20 3.14 2.37
C PHE A 221 -5.05 3.69 1.53
N PHE A 222 -4.18 4.55 2.08
CA PHE A 222 -2.98 5.05 1.37
C PHE A 222 -1.72 5.04 2.26
N LEU A 223 -1.73 4.28 3.35
CA LEU A 223 -0.58 4.11 4.27
C LEU A 223 -0.08 5.40 4.91
N GLY A 224 -0.96 6.40 5.07
CA GLY A 224 -0.58 7.71 5.58
C GLY A 224 0.21 8.56 4.57
N MET A 225 0.43 8.09 3.32
CA MET A 225 0.97 8.90 2.22
C MET A 225 -0.09 9.87 1.67
N ALA A 226 -0.95 10.43 2.53
CA ALA A 226 -2.05 11.32 2.16
C ALA A 226 -2.09 12.61 3.00
N ARG A 227 -1.05 12.88 3.79
CA ARG A 227 -1.01 13.96 4.79
C ARG A 227 -0.08 15.08 4.37
N ASP A 228 -0.49 16.30 4.73
CA ASP A 228 0.22 17.58 4.57
C ASP A 228 1.57 17.66 5.31
N GLU A 229 1.76 16.84 6.34
CA GLU A 229 2.85 17.03 7.33
C GLU A 229 4.23 16.58 6.84
N ASP A 230 4.32 15.93 5.69
CA ASP A 230 5.58 15.56 5.04
C ASP A 230 5.50 15.81 3.52
N GLU A 231 5.74 17.06 3.10
CA GLU A 231 5.88 17.41 1.67
C GLU A 231 6.92 16.51 0.94
N ASP A 232 7.85 15.90 1.69
CA ASP A 232 8.89 15.00 1.21
C ASP A 232 8.50 13.50 1.17
N ALA A 233 7.47 13.06 1.91
CA ALA A 233 7.16 11.62 2.07
C ALA A 233 6.35 11.03 0.91
N GLU A 234 5.44 11.80 0.29
CA GLU A 234 4.60 11.30 -0.81
C GLU A 234 5.35 11.17 -2.13
N CYS A 235 6.42 11.94 -2.34
CA CYS A 235 7.19 11.84 -3.57
C CYS A 235 8.18 10.67 -3.53
N LEU A 236 7.66 9.43 -3.48
CA LEU A 236 8.48 8.23 -3.60
C LEU A 236 9.41 8.31 -4.82
N CYS A 237 9.02 9.01 -5.89
CA CYS A 237 9.86 9.22 -7.07
C CYS A 237 11.02 10.20 -6.86
N GLN A 238 10.86 11.24 -6.04
CA GLN A 238 11.98 12.11 -5.67
C GLN A 238 12.90 11.40 -4.67
N SER A 239 12.33 10.82 -3.60
CA SER A 239 13.11 10.12 -2.57
C SER A 239 13.75 8.82 -3.06
N SER A 240 13.16 8.18 -4.07
CA SER A 240 13.77 7.03 -4.76
C SER A 240 15.00 7.41 -5.54
N GLY A 241 15.30 8.69 -5.78
CA GLY A 241 16.46 9.13 -6.58
C GLY A 241 16.38 8.71 -8.06
N LEU A 242 15.28 8.12 -8.51
CA LEU A 242 15.05 7.78 -9.92
C LEU A 242 14.80 9.03 -10.76
N ARG A 243 14.28 10.12 -10.16
CA ARG A 243 14.13 11.44 -10.81
C ARG A 243 15.45 12.13 -11.16
N THR A 244 16.61 11.67 -10.64
CA THR A 244 17.91 12.27 -10.99
C THR A 244 18.34 11.85 -12.41
N ARG A 245 17.74 12.55 -13.39
CA ARG A 245 18.04 12.66 -14.83
C ARG A 245 18.53 11.38 -15.48
N PHE A 246 17.60 10.57 -16.00
CA PHE A 246 17.93 9.73 -17.13
C PHE A 246 18.43 10.64 -18.26
N SER A 247 19.69 10.50 -18.64
CA SER A 247 20.28 11.34 -19.67
C SER A 247 19.73 10.94 -21.04
N GLU A 248 19.52 11.93 -21.91
CA GLU A 248 19.00 11.74 -23.27
C GLU A 248 19.93 10.89 -24.16
N ASP A 249 21.09 10.44 -23.67
CA ASP A 249 22.02 9.57 -24.37
C ASP A 249 21.98 8.10 -23.88
N MET A 250 21.22 7.79 -22.82
CA MET A 250 21.18 6.43 -22.26
C MET A 250 20.52 5.42 -23.19
N THR A 251 21.20 4.28 -23.37
CA THR A 251 20.67 3.08 -24.03
C THR A 251 19.67 2.35 -23.15
N LEU A 252 18.87 1.46 -23.72
CA LEU A 252 17.95 0.61 -22.94
C LEU A 252 18.67 -0.27 -21.92
N LEU A 253 19.83 -0.80 -22.30
CA LEU A 253 20.63 -1.65 -21.42
C LEU A 253 21.20 -0.86 -20.23
N ALA A 254 21.69 0.36 -20.47
CA ALA A 254 22.18 1.23 -19.41
C ALA A 254 21.07 1.62 -18.43
N LEU A 255 19.87 1.90 -18.95
CA LEU A 255 18.68 2.20 -18.15
C LEU A 255 18.27 1.00 -17.28
N LEU A 256 18.26 -0.21 -17.85
CA LEU A 256 17.99 -1.44 -17.11
C LEU A 256 19.02 -1.66 -15.99
N GLN A 257 20.32 -1.54 -16.28
CA GLN A 257 21.39 -1.67 -15.27
C GLN A 257 21.31 -0.64 -14.16
N ARG A 258 20.91 0.60 -14.49
CA ARG A 258 20.71 1.68 -13.50
C ARG A 258 19.54 1.37 -12.58
N ALA A 259 18.41 0.92 -13.14
CA ALA A 259 17.25 0.52 -12.36
C ALA A 259 17.59 -0.62 -11.39
N ASP A 260 18.31 -1.64 -11.84
CA ASP A 260 18.73 -2.77 -10.98
C ASP A 260 19.65 -2.30 -9.85
N SER A 261 20.65 -1.50 -10.20
CA SER A 261 21.60 -0.96 -9.22
C SER A 261 20.87 -0.14 -8.15
N ARG A 262 19.83 0.60 -8.56
CA ARG A 262 19.02 1.37 -7.64
C ARG A 262 18.11 0.50 -6.78
N GLY A 263 17.47 -0.51 -7.36
CA GLY A 263 16.68 -1.49 -6.61
C GLY A 263 17.51 -2.22 -5.56
N LYS A 264 18.72 -2.68 -5.90
CA LYS A 264 19.67 -3.28 -4.96
C LYS A 264 20.07 -2.33 -3.83
N TYR A 265 20.35 -1.07 -4.17
CA TYR A 265 20.67 -0.04 -3.16
C TYR A 265 19.52 0.17 -2.17
N MET A 266 18.27 0.30 -2.65
CA MET A 266 17.10 0.46 -1.77
C MET A 266 16.94 -0.74 -0.82
N ARG A 267 17.14 -1.96 -1.33
CA ARG A 267 17.08 -3.19 -0.52
C ARG A 267 18.19 -3.25 0.53
N ALA A 268 19.41 -2.82 0.21
CA ALA A 268 20.49 -2.71 1.17
C ALA A 268 20.15 -1.71 2.29
N GLN A 269 19.59 -0.54 1.95
CA GLN A 269 19.13 0.43 2.95
C GLN A 269 18.01 -0.13 3.84
N GLU A 270 17.07 -0.90 3.30
CA GLU A 270 16.05 -1.56 4.12
C GLU A 270 16.69 -2.53 5.11
N ALA A 271 17.66 -3.34 4.67
CA ALA A 271 18.34 -4.29 5.55
C ALA A 271 19.15 -3.60 6.66
N GLU A 272 19.80 -2.47 6.36
CA GLU A 272 20.47 -1.64 7.37
C GLU A 272 19.49 -1.09 8.41
N LEU A 273 18.32 -0.60 7.98
CA LEU A 273 17.27 -0.10 8.86
C LEU A 273 16.63 -1.22 9.70
N ASP A 274 16.52 -2.45 9.15
CA ASP A 274 16.09 -3.62 9.91
C ASP A 274 17.07 -3.94 11.05
N GLU A 275 18.37 -3.95 10.76
CA GLU A 275 19.40 -4.21 11.76
C GLU A 275 19.47 -3.11 12.83
N GLU A 276 19.32 -1.85 12.43
CA GLU A 276 19.24 -0.71 13.35
C GLU A 276 17.99 -0.79 14.24
N ALA A 277 16.84 -1.11 13.64
CA ALA A 277 15.60 -1.29 14.38
C ALA A 277 15.75 -2.38 15.45
N ASP A 278 16.30 -3.55 15.11
CA ASP A 278 16.49 -4.66 16.04
C ASP A 278 17.39 -4.31 17.24
N LYS A 279 18.34 -3.38 17.06
CA LYS A 279 19.25 -2.91 18.12
C LYS A 279 18.73 -1.69 18.88
N SER A 280 17.76 -0.97 18.32
CA SER A 280 17.24 0.25 18.93
C SER A 280 16.61 -0.02 20.29
N ARG A 281 16.99 0.78 21.29
CA ARG A 281 16.34 0.84 22.59
C ARG A 281 15.65 2.19 22.67
N VAL A 282 14.35 2.19 22.96
CA VAL A 282 13.57 3.41 23.09
C VAL A 282 13.58 3.84 24.55
N GLU A 283 13.98 5.09 24.80
CA GLU A 283 13.73 5.75 26.07
C GLU A 283 12.27 6.21 26.09
N LEU A 284 11.53 5.81 27.13
CA LEU A 284 10.13 6.19 27.27
C LEU A 284 10.05 7.67 27.65
N THR A 285 9.20 8.41 26.94
CA THR A 285 9.11 9.88 27.03
C THR A 285 7.76 10.36 27.54
N THR A 286 6.75 9.49 27.57
CA THR A 286 5.38 9.82 27.96
C THR A 286 5.01 9.18 29.30
N GLU A 287 3.94 9.69 29.92
CA GLU A 287 3.36 9.06 31.12
C GLU A 287 2.62 7.74 30.81
N HIS A 288 2.44 7.43 29.51
CA HIS A 288 1.72 6.26 29.00
C HIS A 288 2.69 5.11 28.67
N GLU A 289 3.59 4.80 29.61
CA GLU A 289 4.73 3.88 29.43
C GLU A 289 4.36 2.52 28.82
N ARG A 290 3.19 1.95 29.17
CA ARG A 290 2.75 0.63 28.66
C ARG A 290 2.50 0.63 27.16
N LEU A 291 1.78 1.64 26.68
CA LEU A 291 1.45 1.77 25.26
C LEU A 291 2.69 2.17 24.46
N GLU A 292 3.51 3.07 25.01
CA GLU A 292 4.76 3.51 24.39
C GLU A 292 5.75 2.34 24.24
N GLU A 293 5.95 1.55 25.30
CA GLU A 293 6.87 0.41 25.27
C GLU A 293 6.38 -0.70 24.33
N ASP A 294 5.08 -1.01 24.31
CA ASP A 294 4.51 -1.97 23.36
C ASP A 294 4.59 -1.49 21.91
N ALA A 295 4.33 -0.21 21.65
CA ALA A 295 4.49 0.38 20.32
C ALA A 295 5.96 0.35 19.87
N ALA A 296 6.90 0.72 20.74
CA ALA A 296 8.33 0.72 20.46
C ALA A 296 8.86 -0.67 20.12
N ARG A 297 8.35 -1.71 20.80
CA ARG A 297 8.71 -3.11 20.53
C ARG A 297 8.15 -3.61 19.21
N SER A 298 6.90 -3.26 18.88
CA SER A 298 6.21 -3.84 17.73
C SER A 298 6.47 -3.12 16.41
N PHE A 299 6.49 -1.78 16.41
CA PHE A 299 6.62 -0.99 15.18
C PHE A 299 8.09 -0.70 14.83
N THR A 300 8.38 -0.55 13.54
CA THR A 300 9.68 0.00 13.10
C THR A 300 9.87 1.41 13.67
N PRO A 301 11.11 1.91 13.82
CA PRO A 301 11.36 3.26 14.33
C PRO A 301 10.54 4.35 13.62
N ALA A 302 10.41 4.27 12.29
CA ALA A 302 9.61 5.22 11.50
C ALA A 302 8.12 5.16 11.84
N ASN A 303 7.55 3.97 12.02
CA ASN A 303 6.14 3.82 12.39
C ASN A 303 5.89 4.13 13.87
N PHE A 304 6.84 3.78 14.74
CA PHE A 304 6.80 4.11 16.17
C PHE A 304 6.76 5.62 16.38
N ALA A 305 7.56 6.41 15.65
CA ALA A 305 7.54 7.87 15.75
C ALA A 305 6.13 8.45 15.52
N ILE A 306 5.39 7.93 14.53
CA ILE A 306 4.01 8.37 14.25
C ILE A 306 3.07 7.94 15.38
N VAL A 307 3.17 6.69 15.85
CA VAL A 307 2.33 6.21 16.96
C VAL A 307 2.64 6.97 18.25
N LEU A 308 3.90 7.36 18.47
CA LEU A 308 4.32 8.14 19.62
C LEU A 308 3.65 9.53 19.64
N GLU A 309 3.53 10.20 18.49
CA GLU A 309 2.77 11.46 18.42
C GLU A 309 1.28 11.27 18.75
N GLU A 310 0.69 10.13 18.36
CA GLU A 310 -0.67 9.79 18.78
C GLU A 310 -0.77 9.48 20.29
N ILE A 311 0.28 8.91 20.90
CA ILE A 311 0.36 8.65 22.35
C ILE A 311 0.55 9.96 23.15
N LYS A 312 1.32 10.92 22.62
CA LYS A 312 1.50 12.22 23.27
C LYS A 312 0.21 13.03 23.33
N ALA A 313 -0.69 12.82 22.37
CA ALA A 313 -1.99 13.51 22.29
C ALA A 313 -3.10 12.84 23.11
N LEU A 314 -2.80 11.83 23.95
CA LEU A 314 -3.84 11.10 24.68
C LEU A 314 -4.54 11.95 25.73
N ASP A 315 -3.83 12.88 26.34
CA ASP A 315 -4.34 13.69 27.44
C ASP A 315 -5.23 14.86 26.98
N ASP A 316 -5.38 15.03 25.65
CA ASP A 316 -6.23 16.06 25.04
C ASP A 316 -7.73 15.68 25.04
N PHE A 317 -8.08 14.43 25.37
CA PHE A 317 -9.42 13.88 25.21
C PHE A 317 -10.09 13.52 26.53
N GLU A 318 -11.42 13.62 26.57
CA GLU A 318 -12.23 13.11 27.67
C GLU A 318 -13.27 12.09 27.15
N ILE A 319 -13.44 10.97 27.84
CA ILE A 319 -14.55 10.04 27.56
C ILE A 319 -15.81 10.58 28.23
N VAL A 320 -16.76 11.03 27.41
CA VAL A 320 -18.01 11.67 27.86
C VAL A 320 -19.18 10.70 27.95
N ASP A 321 -19.13 9.58 27.23
CA ASP A 321 -20.17 8.54 27.28
C ASP A 321 -19.59 7.15 26.99
N THR A 322 -20.23 6.11 27.55
CA THR A 322 -19.90 4.71 27.27
C THR A 322 -21.16 3.87 27.25
N LEU A 323 -21.51 3.39 26.06
CA LEU A 323 -22.65 2.50 25.85
C LEU A 323 -22.16 1.06 25.76
N SER A 324 -22.74 0.17 26.56
CA SER A 324 -22.46 -1.27 26.52
C SER A 324 -23.74 -2.01 26.11
N SER A 325 -23.63 -2.85 25.08
CA SER A 325 -24.71 -3.73 24.64
C SER A 325 -24.26 -5.18 24.65
N SER A 326 -25.13 -6.06 25.13
CA SER A 326 -24.96 -7.52 25.11
C SER A 326 -26.11 -8.17 24.35
N CYS A 327 -26.32 -7.78 23.10
CA CYS A 327 -27.17 -8.54 22.19
C CYS A 327 -26.38 -9.74 21.63
N ASP A 328 -26.99 -10.93 21.62
CA ASP A 328 -26.50 -12.16 20.97
C ASP A 328 -25.21 -12.79 21.54
N GLY A 329 -24.87 -12.42 22.80
CA GLY A 329 -23.73 -12.96 23.54
C GLY A 329 -22.37 -12.42 23.09
N SER A 330 -22.31 -11.51 22.11
CA SER A 330 -21.13 -10.71 21.79
C SER A 330 -21.28 -9.35 22.48
N GLY A 331 -20.42 -9.08 23.46
CA GLY A 331 -20.39 -7.77 24.12
C GLY A 331 -19.79 -6.72 23.17
N HIS A 332 -20.53 -5.66 22.90
CA HIS A 332 -20.08 -4.49 22.17
C HIS A 332 -20.06 -3.27 23.10
N LYS A 333 -18.98 -2.48 23.07
CA LYS A 333 -18.87 -1.21 23.78
C LYS A 333 -18.64 -0.08 22.78
N VAL A 334 -19.32 1.04 22.97
CA VAL A 334 -19.08 2.29 22.21
C VAL A 334 -18.66 3.37 23.21
N TYR A 335 -17.47 3.90 23.02
CA TYR A 335 -16.94 5.03 23.79
C TYR A 335 -17.10 6.30 22.95
N THR A 336 -17.61 7.37 23.57
CA THR A 336 -17.67 8.69 22.96
C THR A 336 -16.60 9.57 23.61
N LEU A 337 -15.68 10.08 22.80
CA LEU A 337 -14.59 10.97 23.20
C LEU A 337 -14.93 12.39 22.75
N ASP A 338 -14.64 13.37 23.60
CA ASP A 338 -14.73 14.81 23.30
C ASP A 338 -13.33 15.42 23.23
N LEU A 339 -13.12 16.26 22.21
CA LEU A 339 -11.99 17.15 22.08
C LEU A 339 -12.54 18.57 21.89
N HIS A 340 -12.69 19.33 22.97
CA HIS A 340 -13.15 20.72 22.93
C HIS A 340 -14.46 20.92 22.14
N GLY A 341 -15.40 19.97 22.23
CA GLY A 341 -16.67 19.98 21.52
C GLY A 341 -16.72 19.16 20.22
N ASP A 342 -15.60 18.63 19.74
CA ASP A 342 -15.55 17.68 18.63
C ASP A 342 -15.68 16.24 19.16
N LEU A 343 -16.72 15.53 18.68
CA LEU A 343 -17.05 14.19 19.17
C LEU A 343 -16.53 13.08 18.26
N PHE A 344 -15.87 12.09 18.87
CA PHE A 344 -15.39 10.88 18.23
C PHE A 344 -15.97 9.63 18.88
N SER A 345 -16.19 8.57 18.11
CA SER A 345 -16.70 7.31 18.64
C SER A 345 -15.73 6.17 18.37
N VAL A 346 -15.46 5.36 19.40
CA VAL A 346 -14.67 4.13 19.30
C VAL A 346 -15.55 2.94 19.64
N LEU A 347 -15.71 2.03 18.68
CA LEU A 347 -16.43 0.77 18.83
C LEU A 347 -15.43 -0.34 19.17
N GLN A 348 -15.68 -1.04 20.26
CA GLN A 348 -14.99 -2.25 20.67
C GLN A 348 -15.95 -3.45 20.58
N PHE A 349 -15.52 -4.53 19.96
CA PHE A 349 -16.30 -5.76 19.85
C PHE A 349 -15.43 -7.01 19.78
N HIS A 350 -16.00 -8.18 20.05
CA HIS A 350 -15.29 -9.46 19.94
C HIS A 350 -15.59 -10.12 18.59
N ASP A 351 -14.54 -10.50 17.86
CA ASP A 351 -14.70 -11.25 16.61
C ASP A 351 -14.62 -12.75 16.88
N ARG A 352 -15.78 -13.42 16.86
CA ARG A 352 -15.88 -14.88 17.08
C ARG A 352 -15.34 -15.71 15.92
N ALA A 353 -15.09 -15.12 14.74
CA ALA A 353 -14.62 -15.84 13.57
C ALA A 353 -13.10 -16.13 13.60
N ASN A 354 -12.35 -15.43 14.44
CA ASN A 354 -10.88 -15.44 14.47
C ASN A 354 -10.32 -15.85 15.86
N ASP A 355 -11.09 -16.65 16.58
CA ASP A 355 -10.82 -17.04 17.98
C ASP A 355 -9.70 -18.11 18.04
N ASP A 356 -8.46 -17.69 17.80
CA ASP A 356 -7.28 -18.49 18.11
C ASP A 356 -7.18 -18.64 19.62
N LYS A 357 -7.37 -19.88 20.12
CA LYS A 357 -7.41 -20.29 21.53
C LYS A 357 -6.18 -19.89 22.38
N GLU A 358 -5.17 -19.25 21.81
CA GLU A 358 -3.88 -18.97 22.45
C GLU A 358 -3.61 -17.46 22.73
N THR A 359 -4.44 -16.51 22.27
CA THR A 359 -4.22 -15.07 22.56
C THR A 359 -5.38 -14.39 23.27
N HIS A 360 -5.10 -13.84 24.47
CA HIS A 360 -6.05 -13.22 25.41
C HIS A 360 -6.74 -11.90 24.98
N SER A 361 -6.91 -11.60 23.68
CA SER A 361 -7.80 -10.50 23.28
C SER A 361 -8.27 -10.61 21.83
N SER A 362 -9.49 -11.16 21.65
CA SER A 362 -10.28 -11.10 20.40
C SER A 362 -10.97 -9.73 20.21
N ALA A 363 -10.64 -8.74 21.03
CA ALA A 363 -11.25 -7.42 20.95
C ALA A 363 -10.73 -6.65 19.73
N VAL A 364 -11.65 -6.38 18.80
CA VAL A 364 -11.46 -5.52 17.63
C VAL A 364 -11.93 -4.10 17.95
N PHE A 365 -11.15 -3.13 17.51
CA PHE A 365 -11.44 -1.70 17.68
C PHE A 365 -11.67 -1.04 16.31
N LYS A 366 -12.69 -0.19 16.23
CA LYS A 366 -12.96 0.70 15.08
C LYS A 366 -13.22 2.11 15.58
N CYS A 367 -12.76 3.11 14.85
CA CYS A 367 -12.93 4.51 15.24
C CYS A 367 -13.56 5.32 14.11
N SER A 368 -14.43 6.27 14.47
CA SER A 368 -15.05 7.19 13.51
C SER A 368 -14.03 8.05 12.75
N CYS A 369 -12.82 8.27 13.30
CA CYS A 369 -11.76 9.01 12.59
C CYS A 369 -11.12 8.23 11.43
N ARG A 370 -11.34 6.91 11.35
CA ARG A 370 -10.86 6.00 10.29
C ARG A 370 -9.34 5.95 10.06
N LYS A 371 -8.51 6.50 10.95
CA LYS A 371 -7.04 6.50 10.79
C LYS A 371 -6.47 5.09 10.62
N MET A 372 -7.02 4.12 11.34
CA MET A 372 -6.59 2.72 11.26
C MET A 372 -6.80 2.14 9.85
N GLU A 373 -7.98 2.41 9.28
CA GLU A 373 -8.37 1.99 7.93
C GLU A 373 -7.62 2.72 6.82
N ARG A 374 -7.14 3.95 7.10
CA ARG A 374 -6.38 4.78 6.15
C ARG A 374 -4.89 4.48 6.14
N ASP A 375 -4.32 4.43 7.34
CA ASP A 375 -2.87 4.49 7.56
C ASP A 375 -2.30 3.13 7.97
N GLY A 376 -3.14 2.23 8.49
CA GLY A 376 -2.69 0.99 9.11
C GLY A 376 -2.06 1.19 10.48
N LEU A 377 -2.20 2.37 11.11
CA LEU A 377 -1.70 2.70 12.45
C LEU A 377 -2.83 3.12 13.39
N PRO A 378 -2.73 2.84 14.70
CA PRO A 378 -3.73 3.23 15.68
C PRO A 378 -3.83 4.75 15.79
N CYS A 379 -5.05 5.26 15.97
CA CYS A 379 -5.26 6.67 16.33
C CYS A 379 -5.22 6.90 17.83
N ARG A 380 -4.96 8.14 18.21
CA ARG A 380 -5.10 8.65 19.58
C ARG A 380 -6.43 8.28 20.23
N HIS A 381 -7.55 8.26 19.50
CA HIS A 381 -8.85 7.88 20.08
C HIS A 381 -8.88 6.41 20.54
N ILE A 382 -8.38 5.49 19.71
CA ILE A 382 -8.30 4.07 20.09
C ILE A 382 -7.33 3.90 21.24
N LEU A 383 -6.16 4.54 21.16
CA LEU A 383 -5.13 4.48 22.19
C LEU A 383 -5.63 5.07 23.54
N HIS A 384 -6.44 6.13 23.51
CA HIS A 384 -7.06 6.72 24.70
C HIS A 384 -8.05 5.74 25.35
N VAL A 385 -8.87 5.05 24.54
CA VAL A 385 -9.75 3.99 25.05
C VAL A 385 -8.95 2.81 25.62
N LEU A 386 -7.85 2.42 24.98
CA LEU A 386 -6.97 1.37 25.52
C LEU A 386 -6.33 1.77 26.85
N GLN A 387 -5.94 3.05 26.99
CA GLN A 387 -5.42 3.61 28.23
C GLN A 387 -6.49 3.61 29.33
N HIS A 388 -7.72 4.04 29.00
CA HIS A 388 -8.87 4.02 29.92
C HIS A 388 -9.19 2.60 30.41
N GLU A 389 -9.20 1.62 29.51
CA GLU A 389 -9.42 0.20 29.83
C GLU A 389 -8.17 -0.45 30.48
N LYS A 390 -7.09 0.31 30.68
CA LYS A 390 -5.82 -0.14 31.28
C LYS A 390 -5.21 -1.34 30.55
N ALA A 391 -5.34 -1.36 29.23
CA ALA A 391 -4.79 -2.41 28.39
C ALA A 391 -3.27 -2.56 28.61
N SER A 392 -2.80 -3.81 28.66
CA SER A 392 -1.38 -4.12 28.83
C SER A 392 -0.58 -4.00 27.54
N SER A 393 -1.24 -4.03 26.39
CA SER A 393 -0.65 -3.98 25.06
C SER A 393 -1.65 -3.48 24.03
N ILE A 394 -1.14 -2.97 22.91
CA ILE A 394 -1.91 -2.60 21.74
C ILE A 394 -2.42 -3.90 21.08
N PRO A 395 -3.74 -4.05 20.83
CA PRO A 395 -4.31 -5.24 20.21
C PRO A 395 -3.76 -5.51 18.81
N LYS A 396 -3.77 -6.78 18.39
CA LYS A 396 -3.32 -7.19 17.04
C LYS A 396 -4.09 -6.48 15.92
N CYS A 397 -5.39 -6.22 16.10
CA CYS A 397 -6.19 -5.49 15.10
C CYS A 397 -5.70 -4.05 14.86
N CYS A 398 -4.92 -3.50 15.80
CA CYS A 398 -4.32 -2.17 15.73
C CYS A 398 -2.84 -2.23 15.30
N LYS A 399 -2.31 -3.42 14.97
CA LYS A 399 -0.93 -3.67 14.55
C LYS A 399 -0.94 -4.28 13.16
N LEU A 400 -1.02 -3.46 12.12
CA LEU A 400 -0.97 -3.96 10.75
C LEU A 400 0.40 -4.60 10.49
N GLY A 401 0.44 -5.91 10.23
CA GLY A 401 1.68 -6.71 10.16
C GLY A 401 2.78 -6.10 9.28
N ARG A 402 2.39 -5.48 8.16
CA ARG A 402 3.33 -4.81 7.24
C ARG A 402 4.06 -3.60 7.83
N LEU A 403 3.63 -3.05 8.96
CA LEU A 403 4.23 -1.88 9.61
C LEU A 403 5.08 -2.27 10.83
N LEU A 404 5.10 -3.56 11.15
CA LEU A 404 5.82 -4.12 12.28
C LEU A 404 7.27 -4.43 11.94
N ARG A 405 8.09 -4.62 12.98
CA ARG A 405 9.46 -5.12 12.84
C ARG A 405 9.47 -6.56 12.29
N ARG A 406 10.53 -6.93 11.56
CA ARG A 406 10.65 -8.29 11.00
C ARG A 406 10.64 -9.41 12.05
N GLY A 407 11.18 -9.16 13.24
CA GLY A 407 11.17 -10.14 14.34
C GLY A 407 9.76 -10.60 14.76
N ASP A 408 8.79 -9.68 14.77
CA ASP A 408 7.39 -9.98 15.11
C ASP A 408 6.65 -10.65 13.96
N THR A 409 6.85 -10.20 12.71
CA THR A 409 6.26 -10.86 11.52
C THR A 409 6.77 -12.28 11.30
N ARG A 410 8.01 -12.62 11.71
CA ARG A 410 8.50 -14.01 11.67
C ARG A 410 7.76 -14.90 12.67
N ARG A 411 7.39 -14.37 13.83
CA ARG A 411 6.61 -15.10 14.85
C ARG A 411 5.15 -15.27 14.41
N GLU A 412 4.56 -14.26 13.77
CA GLU A 412 3.25 -14.36 13.12
C GLU A 412 3.26 -15.38 11.97
N ARG A 413 4.24 -15.32 11.07
CA ARG A 413 4.41 -16.29 9.97
C ARG A 413 4.64 -17.71 10.46
N LEU A 414 5.38 -17.90 11.55
CA LEU A 414 5.54 -19.21 12.17
C LEU A 414 4.19 -19.72 12.69
N GLY A 415 3.42 -18.87 13.38
CA GLY A 415 2.07 -19.21 13.85
C GLY A 415 1.09 -19.53 12.71
N GLU A 416 1.12 -18.76 11.62
CA GLU A 416 0.31 -18.99 10.42
C GLU A 416 0.71 -20.29 9.71
N MET A 417 2.02 -20.55 9.55
CA MET A 417 2.52 -21.80 8.99
C MET A 417 2.20 -23.00 9.87
N GLU A 418 2.25 -22.86 11.19
CA GLU A 418 1.83 -23.90 12.14
C GLU A 418 0.31 -24.13 12.10
N ALA A 419 -0.50 -23.08 11.93
CA ALA A 419 -1.95 -23.19 11.75
C ALA A 419 -2.32 -23.83 10.41
N LEU A 420 -1.65 -23.45 9.32
CA LEU A 420 -1.83 -24.04 8.00
C LEU A 420 -1.33 -25.49 7.98
N GLY A 421 -0.19 -25.75 8.61
CA GLY A 421 0.37 -27.09 8.80
C GLY A 421 -0.56 -27.99 9.61
N ARG A 422 -1.18 -27.47 10.68
CA ARG A 422 -2.24 -28.17 11.42
C ARG A 422 -3.44 -28.48 10.53
N LYS A 423 -3.96 -27.52 9.77
CA LYS A 423 -5.08 -27.75 8.83
C LYS A 423 -4.75 -28.81 7.77
N VAL A 424 -3.54 -28.78 7.22
CA VAL A 424 -3.08 -29.77 6.23
C VAL A 424 -2.93 -31.15 6.88
N PHE A 425 -2.42 -31.21 8.11
CA PHE A 425 -2.33 -32.46 8.87
C PHE A 425 -3.71 -33.02 9.20
N ASP A 426 -4.64 -32.18 9.66
CA ASP A 426 -6.03 -32.58 9.97
C ASP A 426 -6.77 -33.09 8.72
N LEU A 427 -6.61 -32.43 7.57
CA LEU A 427 -7.14 -32.89 6.28
C LEU A 427 -6.54 -34.24 5.86
N ALA A 428 -5.22 -34.39 5.98
CA ALA A 428 -4.55 -35.65 5.66
C ALA A 428 -4.92 -36.79 6.62
N SER A 429 -5.20 -36.48 7.89
CA SER A 429 -5.70 -37.44 8.88
C SER A 429 -7.14 -37.86 8.61
N GLN A 430 -8.02 -36.93 8.19
CA GLN A 430 -9.38 -37.24 7.77
C GLN A 430 -9.41 -38.16 6.54
N ASP A 431 -8.60 -37.87 5.53
CA ASP A 431 -8.47 -38.74 4.36
C ASP A 431 -7.94 -40.14 4.72
N ALA A 432 -7.08 -40.25 5.73
CA ALA A 432 -6.56 -41.54 6.22
C ALA A 432 -7.59 -42.34 7.02
N GLU A 433 -8.43 -41.68 7.85
CA GLU A 433 -9.55 -42.31 8.55
C GLU A 433 -10.61 -42.80 7.57
N GLU A 434 -11.00 -41.99 6.58
CA GLU A 434 -11.94 -42.40 5.51
C GLU A 434 -11.42 -43.62 4.73
N PHE A 435 -10.11 -43.68 4.48
CA PHE A 435 -9.51 -44.82 3.79
C PHE A 435 -9.53 -46.10 4.64
N GLU A 436 -9.30 -45.99 5.95
CA GLU A 436 -9.32 -47.14 6.85
C GLU A 436 -10.75 -47.64 7.08
N GLU A 437 -11.75 -46.75 7.16
CA GLU A 437 -13.17 -47.13 7.19
C GLU A 437 -13.61 -47.88 5.92
N ILE A 438 -13.17 -47.41 4.74
CA ILE A 438 -13.45 -48.11 3.47
C ILE A 438 -12.78 -49.48 3.44
N LYS A 439 -11.57 -49.60 3.98
CA LYS A 439 -10.84 -50.86 4.06
C LYS A 439 -11.49 -51.84 5.03
N GLU A 440 -11.90 -51.39 6.22
CA GLU A 440 -12.65 -52.21 7.18
C GLU A 440 -13.98 -52.68 6.58
N PHE A 441 -14.74 -51.78 5.93
CA PHE A 441 -15.95 -52.14 5.21
C PHE A 441 -15.71 -53.22 4.14
N LEU A 442 -14.63 -53.07 3.35
CA LEU A 442 -14.28 -54.05 2.32
C LEU A 442 -13.84 -55.40 2.92
N GLN A 443 -13.18 -55.39 4.08
CA GLN A 443 -12.77 -56.61 4.79
C GLN A 443 -13.96 -57.36 5.40
N ASP A 444 -14.88 -56.63 6.03
CA ASP A 444 -16.13 -57.21 6.56
C ASP A 444 -16.99 -57.77 5.43
N TRP A 445 -17.13 -57.03 4.32
CA TRP A 445 -17.85 -57.49 3.14
C TRP A 445 -17.24 -58.77 2.52
N LEU A 446 -15.91 -58.92 2.55
CA LEU A 446 -15.23 -60.13 2.09
C LEU A 446 -15.48 -61.33 3.03
N GLN A 447 -15.44 -61.12 4.35
CA GLN A 447 -15.70 -62.18 5.34
C GLN A 447 -17.15 -62.67 5.29
N GLU A 448 -18.13 -61.78 5.11
CA GLU A 448 -19.54 -62.16 4.98
C GLU A 448 -19.77 -63.04 3.73
N ARG A 449 -19.04 -62.81 2.64
CA ARG A 449 -19.14 -63.64 1.43
C ARG A 449 -18.50 -65.01 1.59
N GLU A 450 -17.37 -65.11 2.30
CA GLU A 450 -16.72 -66.40 2.59
C GLU A 450 -17.54 -67.29 3.53
N LEU A 451 -18.35 -66.72 4.43
CA LEU A 451 -19.25 -67.46 5.31
C LEU A 451 -20.58 -67.88 4.64
N SER A 452 -20.86 -67.34 3.44
CA SER A 452 -22.06 -67.63 2.65
C SER A 452 -21.84 -68.62 1.49
N SER A 453 -20.60 -69.08 1.30
CA SER A 453 -20.19 -70.14 0.37
C SER A 453 -19.84 -71.42 1.12
#